data_AF-A0A7S0FVL2-F1
#
_entry.id   AF-A0A7S0FVL2-F1
#
_cell.length_a   1.000
_cell.length_b   1.000
_cell.length_c   1.000
_cell.angle_alpha   90.00
_cell.angle_beta   90.00
_cell.angle_gamma   90.00
#
_symmetry.space_group_name_H-M   'P 1'
#
loop_
_entity.id
_entity.type
_entity.pdbx_description
1 polymer ?
#
loop_
_entity_poly.entity_id
_entity_poly.type
_entity_poly.pdbx_seq_one_letter_code
_entity_poly.pdbx_strand_id
1 'polypeptide(L)'
;SSNVTARVSVPGPLSYAGASAGGQLFADAVSGTMAASSGGRLMVQSFTTSQPVSATASSGSEVIINEGIVGFLLLSCSSLSAMSLGQLQAESAVISVSARSRISGMTVGTAEVTAASASSVSVTATRE
;
A
#
# COMPACT_ATOMS: atom_id res chain seq x y z
N SER A 1 -1.35 -12.31 22.88
CA SER A 1 -0.65 -11.05 22.55
C SER A 1 -1.63 -9.90 22.68
N SER A 2 -1.22 -8.75 23.22
CA SER A 2 -2.03 -7.54 23.22
C SER A 2 -1.89 -6.84 21.87
N ASN A 3 -2.97 -6.73 21.12
CA ASN A 3 -2.97 -5.99 19.85
C ASN A 3 -2.83 -4.49 20.14
N VAL A 4 -1.73 -3.87 19.71
CA VAL A 4 -1.52 -2.42 19.82
C VAL A 4 -2.19 -1.75 18.63
N THR A 5 -3.08 -0.79 18.88
CA THR A 5 -3.75 -0.02 17.84
C THR A 5 -3.49 1.46 18.05
N ALA A 6 -2.95 2.12 17.02
CA ALA A 6 -2.80 3.56 16.95
C ALA A 6 -3.79 4.13 15.92
N ARG A 7 -4.46 5.23 16.27
CA ARG A 7 -5.26 6.03 15.34
C ARG A 7 -4.65 7.42 15.32
N VAL A 8 -4.22 7.87 14.15
CA VAL A 8 -3.49 9.11 13.99
C VAL A 8 -4.26 10.01 13.04
N SER A 9 -4.80 11.09 13.60
CA SER A 9 -5.37 12.20 12.84
C SER A 9 -4.41 13.37 12.96
N VAL A 10 -3.97 13.90 11.82
CA VAL A 10 -2.92 14.93 11.74
C VAL A 10 -3.38 16.07 10.84
N PRO A 11 -2.97 17.33 11.11
CA PRO A 11 -3.35 18.49 10.29
C PRO A 11 -2.85 18.44 8.84
N GLY A 12 -1.89 17.56 8.54
CA GLY A 12 -1.37 17.32 7.20
C GLY A 12 -0.93 15.86 7.06
N PRO A 13 -0.69 15.38 5.83
CA PRO A 13 -0.40 13.97 5.58
C PRO A 13 0.90 13.54 6.28
N LEU A 14 0.92 12.31 6.79
CA LEU A 14 2.14 11.73 7.34
C LEU A 14 3.17 11.51 6.23
N SER A 15 4.42 11.87 6.47
CA SER A 15 5.54 11.54 5.57
C SER A 15 5.93 10.06 5.64
N TYR A 16 5.58 9.39 6.75
CA TYR A 16 5.83 7.98 6.97
C TYR A 16 4.74 7.35 7.84
N ALA A 17 4.30 6.15 7.49
CA ALA A 17 3.38 5.34 8.30
C ALA A 17 3.87 3.89 8.38
N GLY A 18 4.08 3.39 9.61
CA GLY A 18 4.64 2.06 9.86
C GLY A 18 3.79 1.26 10.83
N ALA A 19 3.59 -0.03 10.54
CA ALA A 19 2.97 -0.96 11.47
C ALA A 19 3.73 -2.30 11.48
N SER A 20 4.11 -2.78 12.66
CA SER A 20 4.84 -4.03 12.80
C SER A 20 4.42 -4.82 14.04
N ALA A 21 4.84 -6.08 14.11
CA ALA A 21 4.62 -6.96 15.27
C ALA A 21 3.13 -7.08 15.68
N GLY A 22 2.24 -7.22 14.70
CA GLY A 22 0.79 -7.28 14.92
C GLY A 22 0.12 -5.94 15.22
N GLY A 23 0.88 -4.83 15.21
CA GLY A 23 0.36 -3.49 15.41
C GLY A 23 -0.57 -3.05 14.29
N GLN A 24 -1.54 -2.19 14.61
CA GLN A 24 -2.45 -1.59 13.65
C GLN A 24 -2.30 -0.07 13.69
N LEU A 25 -2.13 0.56 12.53
CA LEU A 25 -2.12 2.01 12.39
C LEU A 25 -3.17 2.44 11.38
N PHE A 26 -4.05 3.32 11.83
CA PHE A 26 -5.03 4.02 11.04
C PHE A 26 -4.57 5.47 10.87
N ALA A 27 -4.37 5.90 9.62
CA ALA A 27 -3.96 7.25 9.28
C ALA A 27 -4.96 7.87 8.31
N ASP A 28 -5.34 9.13 8.56
CA ASP A 28 -6.28 9.82 7.68
C ASP A 28 -5.64 10.13 6.32
N ALA A 29 -4.37 10.58 6.32
CA ALA A 29 -3.63 10.87 5.10
C ALA A 29 -2.13 10.56 5.25
N VAL A 30 -1.53 10.08 4.16
CA VAL A 30 -0.09 9.82 4.03
C VAL A 30 0.37 10.37 2.68
N SER A 31 1.58 10.90 2.59
CA SER A 31 2.15 11.45 1.34
C SER A 31 3.54 10.90 1.01
N GLY A 32 4.01 9.91 1.76
CA GLY A 32 5.33 9.30 1.60
C GLY A 32 5.29 7.79 1.77
N THR A 33 6.19 7.26 2.58
CA THR A 33 6.43 5.80 2.65
C THR A 33 5.52 5.10 3.64
N MET A 34 4.96 3.97 3.23
CA MET A 34 4.24 3.04 4.09
C MET A 34 5.00 1.71 4.22
N ALA A 35 5.09 1.18 5.44
CA ALA A 35 5.70 -0.11 5.68
C ALA A 35 4.91 -0.93 6.71
N ALA A 36 4.33 -2.04 6.27
CA ALA A 36 3.74 -3.04 7.16
C ALA A 36 4.61 -4.31 7.17
N SER A 37 4.86 -4.87 8.35
CA SER A 37 5.63 -6.10 8.51
C SER A 37 5.17 -6.94 9.71
N SER A 38 5.54 -8.22 9.74
CA SER A 38 5.37 -9.10 10.91
C SER A 38 3.94 -9.06 11.48
N GLY A 39 2.93 -9.30 10.63
CA GLY A 39 1.52 -9.25 11.00
C GLY A 39 0.94 -7.84 11.19
N GLY A 40 1.71 -6.79 10.92
CA GLY A 40 1.24 -5.41 11.03
C GLY A 40 0.16 -5.06 10.02
N ARG A 41 -0.69 -4.09 10.36
CA ARG A 41 -1.78 -3.60 9.52
C ARG A 41 -1.73 -2.09 9.39
N LEU A 42 -1.70 -1.60 8.17
CA LEU A 42 -1.83 -0.18 7.84
C LEU A 42 -3.13 0.06 7.10
N MET A 43 -3.90 1.06 7.53
CA MET A 43 -5.07 1.54 6.81
C MET A 43 -4.97 3.05 6.65
N VAL A 44 -4.92 3.50 5.40
CA VAL A 44 -4.82 4.91 5.02
C VAL A 44 -6.08 5.32 4.29
N GLN A 45 -6.70 6.41 4.74
CA GLN A 45 -7.95 6.87 4.14
C GLN A 45 -7.71 7.57 2.80
N SER A 46 -6.79 8.54 2.69
CA SER A 46 -6.53 9.23 1.43
C SER A 46 -5.05 9.45 1.10
N PHE A 47 -4.74 9.45 -0.21
CA PHE A 47 -3.51 9.97 -0.79
C PHE A 47 -3.82 11.14 -1.71
N THR A 48 -3.15 12.27 -1.53
CA THR A 48 -3.10 13.30 -2.58
C THR A 48 -1.73 13.93 -2.53
N THR A 49 -0.85 13.48 -3.42
CA THR A 49 0.52 13.99 -3.47
C THR A 49 1.07 13.88 -4.89
N SER A 50 1.80 14.92 -5.32
CA SER A 50 2.59 14.88 -6.55
C SER A 50 3.93 14.18 -6.36
N GLN A 51 4.29 13.82 -5.11
CA GLN A 51 5.54 13.14 -4.79
C GLN A 51 5.42 11.63 -5.00
N PRO A 52 6.53 10.94 -5.33
CA PRO A 52 6.59 9.49 -5.33
C PRO A 52 6.15 8.89 -3.99
N VAL A 53 5.26 7.89 -4.03
CA VAL A 53 4.81 7.14 -2.86
C VAL A 53 5.34 5.72 -2.95
N SER A 54 5.72 5.15 -1.81
CA SER A 54 6.08 3.73 -1.73
C SER A 54 5.29 3.02 -0.64
N ALA A 55 4.85 1.80 -0.94
CA ALA A 55 4.18 0.92 0.02
C ALA A 55 4.85 -0.44 0.03
N THR A 56 5.19 -0.94 1.21
CA THR A 56 5.73 -2.28 1.41
C THR A 56 4.89 -3.07 2.41
N ALA A 57 4.56 -4.31 2.07
CA ALA A 57 3.90 -5.28 2.95
C ALA A 57 4.70 -6.58 2.93
N SER A 58 5.16 -7.03 4.10
CA SER A 58 5.90 -8.30 4.26
C SER A 58 5.47 -9.09 5.49
N SER A 59 5.83 -10.36 5.53
CA SER A 59 5.68 -11.24 6.70
C SER A 59 4.25 -11.26 7.28
N GLY A 60 3.28 -11.59 6.44
CA GLY A 60 1.86 -11.73 6.83
C GLY A 60 1.18 -10.41 7.19
N SER A 61 1.63 -9.29 6.62
CA SER A 61 1.07 -7.96 6.89
C SER A 61 0.04 -7.53 5.85
N GLU A 62 -0.66 -6.44 6.15
CA GLU A 62 -1.66 -5.87 5.27
C GLU A 62 -1.52 -4.34 5.17
N VAL A 63 -1.60 -3.82 3.95
CA VAL A 63 -1.72 -2.38 3.67
C VAL A 63 -3.02 -2.13 2.92
N ILE A 64 -3.84 -1.23 3.44
CA ILE A 64 -5.11 -0.82 2.84
C ILE A 64 -5.03 0.67 2.55
N ILE A 65 -5.31 1.05 1.31
CA ILE A 65 -5.42 2.43 0.84
C ILE A 65 -6.81 2.57 0.22
N ASN A 66 -7.64 3.45 0.78
CA ASN A 66 -9.03 3.57 0.32
C ASN A 66 -9.15 4.38 -0.97
N GLU A 67 -8.53 5.55 -1.04
CA GLU A 67 -8.61 6.45 -2.19
C GLU A 67 -7.36 7.32 -2.33
N GLY A 68 -7.19 7.90 -3.52
CA GLY A 68 -6.20 8.96 -3.71
C GLY A 68 -5.71 9.11 -5.13
N ILE A 69 -4.89 10.14 -5.36
CA ILE A 69 -4.22 10.41 -6.63
C ILE A 69 -2.73 10.63 -6.35
N VAL A 70 -1.88 9.88 -7.04
CA VAL A 70 -0.42 9.96 -6.96
C VAL A 70 0.19 10.00 -8.37
N GLY A 71 1.31 10.70 -8.54
CA GLY A 71 2.03 10.66 -9.82
C GLY A 71 2.70 9.29 -10.04
N PHE A 72 3.54 8.90 -9.09
CA PHE A 72 4.31 7.66 -9.16
C PHE A 72 4.13 6.80 -7.91
N LEU A 73 3.98 5.49 -8.10
CA LEU A 73 3.80 4.52 -7.03
C LEU A 73 4.79 3.35 -7.12
N LEU A 74 5.47 3.04 -6.01
CA LEU A 74 6.30 1.84 -5.87
C LEU A 74 5.67 0.88 -4.86
N LEU A 75 5.32 -0.33 -5.31
CA LEU A 75 4.66 -1.34 -4.49
C LEU A 75 5.50 -2.61 -4.37
N SER A 76 5.70 -3.08 -3.13
CA SER A 76 6.38 -4.35 -2.84
C SER A 76 5.60 -5.18 -1.84
N CYS A 77 5.10 -6.35 -2.26
CA CYS A 77 4.26 -7.22 -1.43
C CYS A 77 4.81 -8.65 -1.40
N SER A 78 5.18 -9.16 -0.23
CA SER A 78 5.83 -10.48 -0.09
C SER A 78 5.42 -11.24 1.17
N SER A 79 5.76 -12.53 1.21
CA SER A 79 5.63 -13.41 2.39
C SER A 79 4.21 -13.44 2.98
N LEU A 80 3.24 -13.93 2.20
CA LEU A 80 1.83 -14.06 2.59
C LEU A 80 1.14 -12.73 2.94
N SER A 81 1.58 -11.62 2.34
CA SER A 81 1.02 -10.30 2.62
C SER A 81 -0.04 -9.88 1.60
N ALA A 82 -0.79 -8.84 1.93
CA ALA A 82 -1.80 -8.28 1.04
C ALA A 82 -1.74 -6.76 0.96
N MET A 83 -1.99 -6.22 -0.24
CA MET A 83 -2.32 -4.82 -0.42
C MET A 83 -3.68 -4.66 -1.11
N SER A 84 -4.53 -3.81 -0.54
CA SER A 84 -5.81 -3.39 -1.13
C SER A 84 -5.75 -1.89 -1.40
N LEU A 85 -5.85 -1.50 -2.67
CA LEU A 85 -5.57 -0.14 -3.14
C LEU A 85 -6.84 0.61 -3.57
N GLY A 86 -8.03 0.15 -3.17
CA GLY A 86 -9.31 0.85 -3.33
C GLY A 86 -9.46 1.64 -4.65
N GLN A 87 -9.80 2.92 -4.50
CA GLN A 87 -9.90 3.92 -5.58
C GLN A 87 -8.61 4.73 -5.77
N LEU A 88 -7.44 4.17 -5.47
CA LEU A 88 -6.16 4.83 -5.73
C LEU A 88 -5.94 4.97 -7.24
N GLN A 89 -5.55 6.15 -7.69
CA GLN A 89 -5.16 6.45 -9.07
C GLN A 89 -3.68 6.80 -9.11
N ALA A 90 -2.96 6.20 -10.04
CA ALA A 90 -1.55 6.50 -10.29
C ALA A 90 -1.29 6.78 -11.78
N GLU A 91 -0.48 7.78 -12.12
CA GLU A 91 -0.04 7.95 -13.52
C GLU A 91 0.88 6.78 -13.91
N SER A 92 1.80 6.41 -13.02
CA SER A 92 2.73 5.31 -13.22
C SER A 92 2.96 4.47 -11.95
N ALA A 93 3.18 3.17 -12.12
CA ALA A 93 3.48 2.26 -11.02
C ALA A 93 4.54 1.21 -11.34
N VAL A 94 5.35 0.87 -10.33
CA VAL A 94 6.21 -0.32 -10.33
C VAL A 94 5.70 -1.26 -9.25
N ILE A 95 5.32 -2.47 -9.63
CA ILE A 95 4.61 -3.43 -8.79
C ILE A 95 5.41 -4.75 -8.72
N SER A 96 5.84 -5.12 -7.52
CA SER A 96 6.53 -6.38 -7.26
C SER A 96 5.78 -7.21 -6.22
N VAL A 97 5.37 -8.43 -6.59
CA VAL A 97 4.63 -9.34 -5.72
C VAL A 97 5.23 -10.75 -5.73
N SER A 98 5.49 -11.29 -4.55
CA SER A 98 6.09 -12.62 -4.41
C SER A 98 5.60 -13.39 -3.18
N ALA A 99 5.99 -14.66 -3.09
CA ALA A 99 5.72 -15.56 -1.96
C ALA A 99 4.24 -15.58 -1.52
N ARG A 100 3.35 -15.98 -2.44
CA ARG A 100 1.90 -16.15 -2.22
C ARG A 100 1.19 -14.88 -1.72
N SER A 101 1.66 -13.73 -2.16
CA SER A 101 1.11 -12.43 -1.76
C SER A 101 0.16 -11.89 -2.82
N ARG A 102 -0.60 -10.85 -2.47
CA ARG A 102 -1.55 -10.24 -3.40
C ARG A 102 -1.52 -8.73 -3.37
N ILE A 103 -1.68 -8.12 -4.54
CA ILE A 103 -2.01 -6.69 -4.69
C ILE A 103 -3.30 -6.60 -5.51
N SER A 104 -4.24 -5.77 -5.06
CA SER A 104 -5.56 -5.64 -5.70
C SER A 104 -6.12 -4.23 -5.60
N GLY A 105 -6.92 -3.85 -6.59
CA GLY A 105 -7.50 -2.50 -6.70
C GLY A 105 -6.55 -1.56 -7.44
N MET A 106 -6.82 -0.26 -7.37
CA MET A 106 -6.15 0.81 -8.12
C MET A 106 -6.49 0.91 -9.61
N THR A 107 -6.46 2.14 -10.10
CA THR A 107 -6.39 2.50 -11.52
C THR A 107 -5.02 3.08 -11.82
N VAL A 108 -4.41 2.68 -12.93
CA VAL A 108 -3.05 3.11 -13.29
C VAL A 108 -2.96 3.45 -14.78
N GLY A 109 -2.24 4.52 -15.14
CA GLY A 109 -1.93 4.83 -16.53
C GLY A 109 -0.96 3.81 -17.13
N THR A 110 0.25 3.72 -16.55
CA THR A 110 1.29 2.76 -16.96
C THR A 110 1.83 1.96 -15.79
N ALA A 111 2.08 0.66 -15.97
CA ALA A 111 2.61 -0.18 -14.89
C ALA A 111 3.67 -1.17 -15.37
N GLU A 112 4.76 -1.27 -14.62
CA GLU A 112 5.68 -2.42 -14.67
C GLU A 112 5.29 -3.40 -13.56
N VAL A 113 5.01 -4.66 -13.92
CA VAL A 113 4.47 -5.65 -12.99
C VAL A 113 5.30 -6.92 -13.00
N THR A 114 5.80 -7.31 -11.82
CA THR A 114 6.43 -8.61 -11.58
C THR A 114 5.62 -9.38 -10.54
N ALA A 115 5.13 -10.57 -10.90
CA ALA A 115 4.43 -11.47 -9.99
C ALA A 115 5.07 -12.87 -10.01
N ALA A 116 5.44 -13.40 -8.84
CA ALA A 116 6.13 -14.69 -8.72
C ALA A 116 5.61 -15.53 -7.55
N SER A 117 5.95 -16.83 -7.53
CA SER A 117 5.70 -17.73 -6.39
C SER A 117 4.22 -17.81 -5.96
N ALA A 118 3.32 -18.11 -6.91
CA ALA A 118 1.87 -18.22 -6.71
C ALA A 118 1.22 -16.94 -6.15
N SER A 119 1.75 -15.78 -6.52
CA SER A 119 1.20 -14.47 -6.16
C SER A 119 0.26 -13.94 -7.23
N SER A 120 -0.53 -12.92 -6.90
CA SER A 120 -1.45 -12.28 -7.83
C SER A 120 -1.40 -10.76 -7.78
N VAL A 121 -1.63 -10.14 -8.93
CA VAL A 121 -1.81 -8.70 -9.10
C VAL A 121 -3.10 -8.48 -9.89
N SER A 122 -3.98 -7.61 -9.38
CA SER A 122 -5.22 -7.22 -10.07
C SER A 122 -5.39 -5.70 -9.99
N VAL A 123 -5.06 -5.02 -11.09
CA VAL A 123 -5.11 -3.56 -11.24
C VAL A 123 -5.84 -3.21 -12.53
N THR A 124 -6.44 -2.02 -12.61
CA THR A 124 -7.07 -1.52 -13.84
C THR A 124 -6.13 -0.56 -14.55
N ALA A 125 -5.71 -0.90 -15.78
CA ALA A 125 -4.95 0.03 -16.62
C ALA A 125 -5.90 0.93 -17.43
N THR A 126 -5.68 2.24 -17.42
CA THR A 126 -6.37 3.18 -18.32
C THR A 126 -5.53 3.44 -19.56
N ARG A 127 -6.16 3.42 -20.75
CA ARG A 127 -5.52 3.93 -21.96
C ARG A 127 -5.47 5.45 -21.87
N GLU A 128 -4.28 6.02 -21.99
CA GLU A 128 -4.13 7.39 -22.49
C GLU A 128 -4.41 7.42 -24.00
#